data_AF-A0A1Z3N0P5-F1
#
_entry.id   AF-A0A1Z3N0P5-F1
#
_cell.length_a   1.000
_cell.length_b   1.000
_cell.length_c   1.000
_cell.angle_alpha   90.00
_cell.angle_beta   90.00
_cell.angle_gamma   90.00
#
_symmetry.space_group_name_H-M   'P 1'
#
loop_
_entity.id
_entity.type
_entity.pdbx_description
1 polymer ?
#
loop_
_entity_poly.entity_id
_entity_poly.type
_entity_poly.pdbx_seq_one_letter_code
_entity_poly.pdbx_strand_id
1 'polypeptide(L)' 'MSPRRPTPQELYFQSIERQQERERYNEFLTSRGYENSPDSAHLYTMSRGYTGMKARDTIIMLAGELPYMYD' A
#
# COMPACT_ATOMS: atom_id res chain seq x y z
N MET A 1 -22.41 -14.21 7.31
CA MET A 1 -22.72 -13.29 6.19
C MET A 1 -21.64 -13.48 5.13
N SER A 2 -21.98 -13.94 3.92
CA SER A 2 -21.02 -14.01 2.82
C SER A 2 -20.70 -12.59 2.33
N PRO A 3 -19.43 -12.20 2.17
CA PRO A 3 -19.09 -10.87 1.67
C PRO A 3 -19.62 -10.70 0.23
N ARG A 4 -20.30 -9.58 -0.02
CA ARG A 4 -20.77 -9.20 -1.36
C ARG A 4 -19.55 -9.02 -2.27
N ARG A 5 -19.59 -9.61 -3.47
CA ARG A 5 -18.57 -9.34 -4.49
C ARG A 5 -18.66 -7.87 -4.94
N PRO A 6 -17.54 -7.15 -5.03
CA PRO A 6 -17.54 -5.77 -5.51
C PRO A 6 -18.03 -5.73 -6.96
N THR A 7 -18.77 -4.67 -7.28
CA THR A 7 -19.24 -4.37 -8.64
C THR A 7 -18.08 -3.92 -9.53
N PRO A 8 -18.22 -4.00 -10.86
CA PRO A 8 -17.23 -3.46 -11.78
C PRO A 8 -16.89 -1.97 -11.52
N GLN A 9 -17.88 -1.18 -11.12
CA GLN A 9 -17.69 0.24 -10.81
C GLN A 9 -16.88 0.43 -9.52
N GLU A 10 -17.15 -0.36 -8.47
CA GLU A 10 -16.34 -0.34 -7.24
C GLU A 10 -14.90 -0.78 -7.52
N LEU A 11 -14.70 -1.81 -8.34
CA LEU A 11 -13.37 -2.25 -8.76
C LEU A 11 -12.60 -1.17 -9.53
N TYR A 12 -13.30 -0.40 -10.37
CA TYR A 12 -12.72 0.74 -11.09
C TYR A 12 -12.25 1.82 -10.11
N PHE A 13 -13.09 2.27 -9.18
CA PHE A 13 -12.66 3.30 -8.22
C PHE A 13 -11.52 2.81 -7.32
N GLN A 14 -11.57 1.54 -6.89
CA GLN A 14 -10.47 0.92 -6.15
C GLN A 14 -9.16 0.91 -6.96
N SER A 15 -9.21 0.68 -8.28
CA SER A 15 -8.00 0.70 -9.10
C SER A 15 -7.38 2.10 -9.18
N ILE A 16 -8.22 3.13 -9.29
CA ILE A 16 -7.76 4.53 -9.27
C ILE A 16 -7.13 4.89 -7.92
N GLU A 17 -7.76 4.53 -6.81
CA GLU A 17 -7.20 4.78 -5.46
C GLU A 17 -5.84 4.08 -5.27
N ARG A 18 -5.72 2.83 -5.73
CA ARG A 18 -4.45 2.08 -5.69
C ARG A 18 -3.37 2.72 -6.58
N GLN A 19 -3.75 3.26 -7.73
CA GLN A 19 -2.81 3.98 -8.60
C GLN A 19 -2.31 5.25 -7.94
N GLN A 20 -3.20 6.08 -7.39
CA GLN A 20 -2.81 7.31 -6.68
C GLN A 20 -1.89 7.02 -5.49
N GLU A 21 -2.16 5.95 -4.75
CA GLU A 21 -1.33 5.59 -3.61
C GLU A 21 0.06 5.06 -4.05
N ARG A 22 0.14 4.38 -5.20
CA ARG A 22 1.43 4.01 -5.83
C ARG A 22 2.23 5.22 -6.30
N GLU A 23 1.57 6.22 -6.90
CA GLU A 23 2.22 7.46 -7.32
C GLU A 23 2.84 8.18 -6.13
N ARG A 24 2.07 8.35 -5.05
CA ARG A 24 2.56 8.94 -3.79
C ARG A 24 3.73 8.16 -3.19
N TYR A 25 3.67 6.83 -3.25
CA TYR A 25 4.78 5.99 -2.79
C TYR A 25 6.03 6.19 -3.66
N ASN A 26 5.90 6.25 -4.99
CA ASN A 26 7.03 6.53 -5.88
C ASN A 26 7.65 7.92 -5.64
N GLU A 27 6.82 8.94 -5.37
CA GLU A 27 7.28 10.27 -4.97
C GLU A 27 8.02 10.21 -3.63
N PHE A 28 7.49 9.47 -2.65
CA PHE A 28 8.15 9.24 -1.37
C PHE A 28 9.52 8.58 -1.55
N LEU A 29 9.62 7.53 -2.37
CA LEU A 29 10.88 6.86 -2.67
C LEU A 29 11.88 7.82 -3.32
N THR A 30 11.44 8.54 -4.34
CA THR A 30 12.30 9.48 -5.10
C THR A 30 12.80 10.62 -4.22
N SER A 31 11.92 11.22 -3.40
CA SER A 31 12.27 12.35 -2.53
C SER A 31 13.29 11.98 -1.45
N ARG A 32 13.37 10.69 -1.08
CA ARG A 32 14.29 10.20 -0.04
C ARG A 32 15.46 9.37 -0.58
N GLY A 33 15.49 9.11 -1.88
CA GLY A 33 16.48 8.22 -2.50
C GLY A 33 16.35 6.77 -2.02
N TYR A 34 15.14 6.30 -1.73
CA TYR A 34 14.88 4.92 -1.33
C TYR A 34 14.59 4.04 -2.53
N GLU A 35 14.95 2.76 -2.41
CA GLU A 35 14.56 1.72 -3.35
C GLU A 35 13.23 1.08 -2.93
N ASN A 36 12.50 0.52 -3.90
CA ASN A 36 11.27 -0.19 -3.59
C ASN A 36 11.59 -1.48 -2.82
N SER A 37 11.16 -1.53 -1.57
CA SER A 37 11.38 -2.64 -0.65
C SER A 37 10.25 -2.71 0.39
N PRO A 38 10.03 -3.86 1.04
CA PRO A 38 9.04 -3.99 2.11
C PRO A 38 9.28 -3.02 3.26
N ASP A 39 10.54 -2.75 3.59
CA ASP A 39 10.93 -1.78 4.61
C ASP A 39 10.58 -0.35 4.19
N SER A 40 10.84 0.01 2.94
CA SER A 40 10.48 1.34 2.42
C SER A 40 8.98 1.54 2.33
N ALA A 41 8.23 0.50 1.96
CA ALA A 41 6.77 0.51 2.01
C ALA A 41 6.25 0.63 3.45
N HIS A 42 6.90 -0.01 4.42
CA HIS A 42 6.56 0.14 5.83
C HIS A 42 6.79 1.58 6.33
N LEU A 43 7.97 2.16 6.05
CA LEU A 43 8.26 3.56 6.37
C LEU A 43 7.26 4.53 5.74
N TYR A 44 6.83 4.24 4.50
CA TYR A 44 5.76 4.99 3.85
C TYR A 44 4.45 4.88 4.64
N THR A 45 4.01 3.67 5.01
CA THR A 45 2.77 3.50 5.79
C THR A 45 2.82 4.20 7.15
N MET A 46 3.97 4.20 7.83
CA MET A 46 4.19 4.97 9.06
C MET A 46 4.05 6.47 8.83
N SER A 47 4.63 7.00 7.74
CA SER A 47 4.52 8.42 7.40
C SER A 47 3.08 8.87 7.09
N ARG A 48 2.23 7.92 6.65
CA ARG A 48 0.80 8.13 6.38
C ARG A 48 -0.08 7.90 7.60
N GLY A 49 0.50 7.48 8.73
CA GLY A 49 -0.22 7.12 9.95
C GLY A 49 -1.07 5.85 9.80
N TYR A 50 -0.75 4.96 8.86
CA TYR A 50 -1.46 3.70 8.69
C TYR A 50 -0.98 2.69 9.72
N THR A 51 -1.91 1.95 10.31
CA THR A 51 -1.62 0.97 11.37
C THR A 51 -2.40 -0.33 11.14
N GLY A 52 -1.98 -1.41 11.83
CA GLY A 52 -2.66 -2.70 11.80
C GLY A 52 -2.85 -3.28 10.39
N MET A 53 -4.05 -3.80 10.12
CA MET A 53 -4.39 -4.43 8.83
C MET A 53 -4.21 -3.47 7.65
N LYS A 54 -4.56 -2.18 7.82
CA LYS A 54 -4.41 -1.19 6.74
C LYS A 54 -2.96 -1.01 6.34
N ALA A 55 -2.04 -0.93 7.30
CA ALA A 55 -0.61 -0.86 7.01
C ALA A 55 -0.13 -2.12 6.28
N ARG A 56 -0.49 -3.30 6.81
CA ARG A 56 -0.14 -4.60 6.25
C ARG A 56 -0.59 -4.74 4.78
N ASP A 57 -1.85 -4.44 4.50
CA ASP A 57 -2.42 -4.55 3.15
C ASP A 57 -1.80 -3.54 2.18
N THR A 58 -1.50 -2.34 2.67
CA THR A 58 -0.82 -1.30 1.87
C THR A 58 0.61 -1.69 1.54
N ILE A 59 1.35 -2.26 2.49
CA ILE A 59 2.71 -2.77 2.26
C ILE A 59 2.71 -3.84 1.17
N ILE A 60 1.83 -4.84 1.29
CA ILE A 60 1.70 -5.92 0.28
C ILE A 60 1.31 -5.34 -1.08
N MET A 61 0.40 -4.38 -1.12
CA MET A 61 0.00 -3.72 -2.36
C MET A 61 1.17 -2.99 -3.05
N LEU A 62 2.08 -2.39 -2.28
CA LEU A 62 3.18 -1.56 -2.81
C LEU A 62 4.43 -2.39 -3.13
N ALA A 63 4.85 -3.27 -2.22
CA ALA A 63 6.11 -4.00 -2.28
C ALA A 63 5.93 -5.50 -2.62
N GLY A 64 4.71 -6.03 -2.59
CA GLY A 64 4.42 -7.43 -2.90
C GLY A 64 4.60 -8.41 -1.72
N GLU A 65 5.33 -8.01 -0.68
CA GLU A 65 5.60 -8.82 0.51
C GLU A 65 5.70 -7.94 1.77
N LEU A 66 5.69 -8.56 2.95
CA LEU A 66 5.82 -7.88 4.24
C LEU A 66 7.29 -7.83 4.68
N PRO A 67 7.72 -6.78 5.41
CA PRO A 67 9.05 -6.75 6.00
C PRO A 67 9.16 -7.79 7.11
N TYR A 68 10.40 -8.21 7.41
CA TYR A 68 10.70 -9.27 8.37
C TYR A 68 10.09 -9.06 9.77
N MET A 69 9.86 -7.81 10.18
CA MET A 69 9.24 -7.47 11.47
C MET A 69 7.73 -7.76 11.56
N TYR A 70 7.08 -8.20 10.48
CA TYR A 70 5.66 -8.60 10.43
C TYR A 70 5.46 -10.13 10.45
N ASP A 71 6.53 -10.91 10.56
CA ASP A 71 6.50 -12.35 10.81
C ASP A 71 6.11 -12.67 12.25
#